data_AF-A0A9D3LHT7-F1
#
_entry.id   AF-A0A9D3LHT7-F1
#
_cell.length_a   1.000
_cell.length_b   1.000
_cell.length_c   1.000
_cell.angle_alpha   90.00
_cell.angle_beta   90.00
_cell.angle_gamma   90.00
#
_symmetry.space_group_name_H-M   'P 1'
#
loop_
_entity.id
_entity.type
_entity.pdbx_description
1 polymer ?
#
loop_
_entity_poly.entity_id
_entity_poly.type
_entity_poly.pdbx_seq_one_letter_code
_entity_poly.pdbx_strand_id
1 'polypeptide(L)'
;MNCFKGEPLFLIYSLCLLIPWCLGTGLHSQQFLFSTGGEIQTEQSICPQITIGEDTVPGFDIMSQFHLAAETLRGSVQTVVGTTPMHVAYKLGPESNFKIQTRSAYPLGLPEEFAFLTVFRMNGSAITKNWNLWKIQDFNAEEQLAVGVNGETQSLEFSYRTPDKRGQTVVFSFLPFLFNSQWHKILLIVKKGTVSLFVDCIMIDSLNVSPRSKVNLDGFTVIGKLKDNPAIAVPVKLQSMLIHCDTTRAHPETCNDLAARRS
;
A
#
# COMPACT_ATOMS: atom_id res chain seq x y z
N MET A 1 24.78 48.97 12.86
CA MET A 1 25.58 48.91 14.10
C MET A 1 26.95 48.35 13.77
N ASN A 2 27.94 49.25 13.86
CA ASN A 2 29.35 49.14 14.22
C ASN A 2 30.25 48.01 13.68
N CYS A 3 31.26 48.47 12.96
CA CYS A 3 32.56 47.86 12.72
C CYS A 3 33.61 48.39 13.72
N PHE A 4 34.61 47.55 14.02
CA PHE A 4 36.00 47.82 14.48
C PHE A 4 36.35 48.39 15.87
N LYS A 5 37.16 47.59 16.61
CA LYS A 5 38.55 47.86 17.12
C LYS A 5 38.95 46.70 18.07
N GLY A 6 40.16 46.13 18.12
CA GLY A 6 41.43 46.39 17.43
C GLY A 6 42.45 45.26 17.71
N GLU A 7 43.56 45.26 16.95
CA GLU A 7 44.82 44.51 17.11
C GLU A 7 45.74 45.15 18.19
N PRO A 8 47.01 44.73 18.51
CA PRO A 8 47.90 43.75 17.83
C PRO A 8 48.87 42.84 18.68
N LEU A 9 49.49 41.89 17.97
CA LEU A 9 50.87 41.33 17.99
C LEU A 9 51.59 40.95 19.31
N PHE A 10 52.16 39.71 19.36
CA PHE A 10 53.60 39.47 19.63
C PHE A 10 54.04 38.05 19.19
N LEU A 11 55.07 38.00 18.33
CA LEU A 11 55.83 36.83 17.85
C LEU A 11 56.96 36.48 18.82
N ILE A 12 57.23 35.19 19.12
CA ILE A 12 58.59 34.68 19.41
C ILE A 12 58.77 33.24 18.89
N TYR A 13 59.82 33.08 18.08
CA TYR A 13 60.47 31.87 17.53
C TYR A 13 61.11 30.96 18.60
N SER A 14 61.24 29.64 18.37
CA SER A 14 62.55 28.95 18.42
C SER A 14 62.52 27.49 17.91
N LEU A 15 63.68 27.08 17.37
CA LEU A 15 63.95 25.94 16.49
C LEU A 15 64.28 24.57 17.16
N CYS A 16 64.05 23.53 16.36
CA CYS A 16 64.64 22.18 16.33
C CYS A 16 66.10 21.97 16.80
N LEU A 17 66.34 20.81 17.44
CA LEU A 17 67.56 19.95 17.41
C LEU A 17 67.07 18.47 17.53
N LEU A 18 67.13 17.60 16.50
CA LEU A 18 68.22 16.67 16.08
C LEU A 18 68.60 15.66 17.20
N ILE A 19 68.55 14.30 17.09
CA ILE A 19 68.95 13.31 16.06
C ILE A 19 68.46 11.87 16.44
N PRO A 20 68.49 10.87 15.54
CA PRO A 20 67.68 9.63 15.53
C PRO A 20 68.46 8.35 15.90
N TRP A 21 67.76 7.31 16.38
CA TRP A 21 68.30 5.95 16.51
C TRP A 21 67.27 4.92 16.01
N CYS A 22 67.50 4.43 14.79
CA CYS A 22 67.01 3.13 14.33
C CYS A 22 67.97 2.04 14.82
N LEU A 23 67.47 0.88 15.28
CA LEU A 23 68.02 -0.47 15.03
C LEU A 23 67.19 -1.56 15.72
N GLY A 24 66.51 -2.38 14.89
CA GLY A 24 66.22 -3.82 15.04
C GLY A 24 65.24 -4.26 16.15
N THR A 25 64.39 -5.28 16.00
CA THR A 25 64.39 -6.43 15.08
C THR A 25 62.99 -7.08 15.01
N GLY A 26 62.60 -7.56 13.82
CA GLY A 26 62.05 -8.92 13.61
C GLY A 26 60.64 -9.31 14.10
N LEU A 27 59.85 -9.77 13.12
CA LEU A 27 58.69 -10.70 13.19
C LEU A 27 57.36 -10.18 13.80
N HIS A 28 56.35 -9.97 12.95
CA HIS A 28 55.38 -11.03 12.59
C HIS A 28 54.44 -10.47 11.51
N SER A 29 54.58 -10.95 10.28
CA SER A 29 53.52 -10.83 9.27
C SER A 29 52.38 -11.75 9.69
N GLN A 30 51.22 -11.21 10.03
CA GLN A 30 49.97 -11.95 9.88
C GLN A 30 49.25 -11.35 8.68
N GLN A 31 49.31 -12.08 7.57
CA GLN A 31 48.41 -11.90 6.45
C GLN A 31 46.99 -12.16 6.98
N PHE A 32 46.22 -11.09 7.18
CA PHE A 32 44.77 -11.22 7.23
C PHE A 32 44.31 -11.56 5.81
N LEU A 33 43.92 -12.82 5.64
CA LEU A 33 43.16 -13.27 4.49
C LEU A 33 41.88 -12.42 4.46
N PHE A 34 41.81 -11.44 3.55
CA PHE A 34 40.53 -10.81 3.22
C PHE A 34 39.69 -11.89 2.55
N SER A 35 38.80 -12.50 3.32
CA SER A 35 37.79 -13.39 2.79
C SER A 35 36.91 -12.57 1.85
N THR A 36 37.11 -12.77 0.56
CA THR A 36 36.11 -12.47 -0.47
C THR A 36 34.85 -13.26 -0.11
N GLY A 37 33.79 -12.58 0.32
CA GLY A 37 32.53 -13.24 0.65
C GLY A 37 31.73 -12.47 1.67
N GLY A 38 31.08 -11.41 1.22
CA GLY A 38 30.19 -10.59 2.01
C GLY A 38 29.44 -9.63 1.12
N GLU A 39 28.84 -10.14 0.04
CA GLU A 39 27.74 -9.43 -0.59
C GLU A 39 26.64 -9.28 0.47
N ILE A 40 26.51 -8.09 1.06
CA ILE A 40 25.24 -7.69 1.66
C ILE A 40 24.32 -7.43 0.48
N GLN A 41 23.77 -8.52 -0.10
CA GLN A 41 22.57 -8.42 -0.91
C GLN A 41 21.43 -8.09 0.06
N THR A 42 21.12 -6.81 0.23
CA THR A 42 19.73 -6.45 0.50
C THR A 42 18.95 -6.86 -0.74
N GLU A 43 18.49 -8.11 -0.81
CA GLU A 43 17.41 -8.47 -1.72
C GLU A 43 16.20 -7.65 -1.28
N GLN A 44 16.05 -6.45 -1.85
CA GLN A 44 14.84 -5.66 -1.67
C GLN A 44 13.74 -6.42 -2.42
N SER A 45 12.99 -7.24 -1.69
CA SER A 45 11.83 -7.94 -2.24
C SER A 45 10.72 -6.94 -2.50
N ILE A 46 10.01 -7.10 -3.62
CA ILE A 46 8.83 -6.28 -3.96
C ILE A 46 7.80 -6.33 -2.82
N CYS A 47 7.74 -7.45 -2.10
CA CYS A 47 6.74 -7.74 -1.10
C CYS A 47 7.33 -7.73 0.31
N PRO A 48 6.95 -6.75 1.16
CA PRO A 48 7.34 -6.75 2.56
C PRO A 48 6.54 -7.80 3.36
N GLN A 49 7.01 -8.14 4.55
CA GLN A 49 6.27 -9.00 5.48
C GLN A 49 5.30 -8.14 6.30
N ILE A 50 4.04 -8.55 6.36
CA ILE A 50 2.99 -7.95 7.20
C ILE A 50 2.43 -8.99 8.15
N THR A 51 2.05 -8.57 9.35
CA THR A 51 1.40 -9.42 10.34
C THR A 51 -0.11 -9.18 10.32
N ILE A 52 -0.88 -10.24 10.10
CA ILE A 52 -2.35 -10.22 10.12
C ILE A 52 -2.78 -11.22 11.20
N GLY A 53 -3.26 -10.71 12.34
CA GLY A 53 -3.51 -11.55 13.50
C GLY A 53 -2.22 -12.21 13.98
N GLU A 54 -2.15 -13.54 13.90
CA GLU A 54 -0.97 -14.34 14.27
C GLU A 54 -0.11 -14.73 13.05
N ASP A 55 -0.61 -14.52 11.84
CA ASP A 55 0.08 -14.93 10.61
C ASP A 55 0.99 -13.82 10.08
N THR A 56 2.18 -14.21 9.60
CA THR A 56 3.07 -13.32 8.86
C THR A 56 3.05 -13.72 7.39
N VAL A 57 2.66 -12.76 6.53
CA VAL A 57 2.47 -12.99 5.10
C VAL A 57 3.14 -11.89 4.28
N PRO A 58 3.66 -12.21 3.08
CA PRO A 58 4.18 -11.20 2.17
C PRO A 58 3.03 -10.37 1.57
N GLY A 59 3.03 -9.07 1.78
CA GLY A 59 1.94 -8.20 1.35
C GLY A 59 2.05 -6.75 1.82
N PHE A 60 1.00 -5.99 1.58
CA PHE A 60 0.87 -4.58 1.98
C PHE A 60 -0.43 -4.38 2.75
N ASP A 61 -0.32 -3.87 3.97
CA ASP A 61 -1.48 -3.37 4.71
C ASP A 61 -1.74 -1.90 4.32
N ILE A 62 -2.75 -1.69 3.47
CA ILE A 62 -3.06 -0.38 2.92
C ILE A 62 -3.56 0.55 4.04
N MET A 63 -4.32 0.05 5.00
CA MET A 63 -4.84 0.90 6.10
C MET A 63 -3.72 1.43 6.98
N SER A 64 -2.70 0.60 7.25
CA SER A 64 -1.48 1.01 7.96
C SER A 64 -0.67 2.03 7.16
N GLN A 65 -0.57 1.89 5.83
CA GLN A 65 0.11 2.86 4.95
C GLN A 65 -0.55 4.25 4.96
N PHE A 66 -1.88 4.30 5.06
CA PHE A 66 -2.63 5.56 5.20
C PHE A 66 -2.71 6.07 6.64
N HIS A 67 -2.08 5.38 7.60
CA HIS A 67 -2.08 5.73 9.02
C HIS A 67 -3.48 5.99 9.59
N LEU A 68 -4.49 5.21 9.18
CA LEU A 68 -5.89 5.46 9.56
C LEU A 68 -6.10 5.49 11.07
N ALA A 69 -5.34 4.69 11.83
CA ALA A 69 -5.35 4.72 13.29
C ALA A 69 -4.90 6.09 13.85
N ALA A 70 -3.83 6.67 13.32
CA ALA A 70 -3.34 7.99 13.77
C ALA A 70 -4.30 9.13 13.36
N GLU A 71 -4.97 8.99 12.21
CA GLU A 71 -5.97 9.94 11.74
C GLU A 71 -7.22 10.01 12.64
N THR A 72 -7.47 9.00 13.46
CA THR A 72 -8.54 9.07 14.48
C THR A 72 -8.29 10.15 15.52
N LEU A 73 -7.03 10.39 15.88
CA LEU A 73 -6.63 11.45 16.82
C LEU A 73 -6.81 12.84 16.21
N ARG A 74 -6.79 12.94 14.88
CA ARG A 74 -7.00 14.18 14.12
C ARG A 74 -8.47 14.45 13.81
N GLY A 75 -9.36 13.51 14.11
CA GLY A 75 -10.81 13.62 13.88
C GLY A 75 -11.25 13.45 12.42
N SER A 76 -10.32 13.22 11.49
CA SER A 76 -10.60 12.95 10.07
C SER A 76 -11.12 11.52 9.83
N VAL A 77 -10.91 10.62 10.80
CA VAL A 77 -11.39 9.23 10.83
C VAL A 77 -12.08 8.96 12.17
N GLN A 78 -13.11 8.13 12.17
CA GLN A 78 -13.76 7.67 13.41
C GLN A 78 -13.64 6.15 13.55
N THR A 79 -13.29 5.66 14.73
CA THR A 79 -13.35 4.23 15.04
C THR A 79 -14.79 3.80 15.25
N VAL A 80 -15.18 2.67 14.68
CA VAL A 80 -16.49 2.04 14.84
C VAL A 80 -16.33 0.53 15.01
N VAL A 81 -17.37 -0.12 15.54
CA VAL A 81 -17.42 -1.58 15.59
C VAL A 81 -17.48 -2.15 14.16
N GLY A 82 -16.65 -3.16 13.91
CA GLY A 82 -16.54 -3.87 12.65
C GLY A 82 -17.64 -4.92 12.45
N THR A 83 -17.26 -6.00 11.78
CA THR A 83 -18.06 -7.21 11.52
C THR A 83 -18.52 -7.89 12.82
N THR A 84 -17.65 -7.94 13.82
CA THR A 84 -17.95 -8.43 15.17
C THR A 84 -17.63 -7.34 16.22
N PRO A 85 -18.15 -7.44 17.46
CA PRO A 85 -17.80 -6.53 18.55
C PRO A 85 -16.30 -6.48 18.87
N MET A 86 -15.52 -7.49 18.49
CA MET A 86 -14.07 -7.55 18.73
C MET A 86 -13.26 -6.88 17.60
N HIS A 87 -13.87 -6.69 16.44
CA HIS A 87 -13.19 -6.06 15.30
C HIS A 87 -13.36 -4.53 15.34
N VAL A 88 -12.25 -3.82 15.13
CA VAL A 88 -12.24 -2.36 14.96
C VAL A 88 -12.31 -2.05 13.47
N ALA A 89 -13.12 -1.06 13.11
CA ALA A 89 -13.16 -0.50 11.77
C ALA A 89 -13.09 1.02 11.79
N TYR A 90 -12.78 1.61 10.65
CA TYR A 90 -12.53 3.03 10.48
C TYR A 90 -13.53 3.62 9.50
N LYS A 91 -14.35 4.55 9.98
CA LYS A 91 -15.26 5.34 9.16
C LYS A 91 -14.49 6.50 8.55
N LEU A 92 -14.39 6.50 7.22
CA LEU A 92 -13.78 7.58 6.46
C LEU A 92 -14.76 8.76 6.40
N GLY A 93 -14.27 9.97 6.69
CA GLY A 93 -15.03 11.20 6.58
C GLY A 93 -15.04 11.75 5.14
N PRO A 94 -16.01 12.62 4.80
CA PRO A 94 -16.08 13.24 3.47
C PRO A 94 -14.89 14.18 3.18
N GLU A 95 -14.34 14.80 4.22
CA GLU A 95 -13.18 15.72 4.15
C GLU A 95 -11.84 14.98 4.20
N SER A 96 -11.85 13.65 4.28
CA SER A 96 -10.61 12.91 4.42
C SER A 96 -9.82 12.85 3.11
N ASN A 97 -8.62 13.42 3.11
CA ASN A 97 -7.71 13.39 1.98
C ASN A 97 -6.73 12.21 2.08
N PHE A 98 -7.23 10.99 1.93
CA PHE A 98 -6.38 9.80 1.88
C PHE A 98 -5.69 9.68 0.53
N LYS A 99 -4.56 10.36 0.42
CA LYS A 99 -3.70 10.39 -0.75
C LYS A 99 -2.24 10.36 -0.30
N ILE A 100 -1.50 9.35 -0.74
CA ILE A 100 -0.06 9.22 -0.46
C ILE A 100 0.70 8.97 -1.77
N GLN A 101 1.98 9.35 -1.82
CA GLN A 101 2.81 9.10 -3.00
C GLN A 101 2.93 7.60 -3.25
N THR A 102 2.73 7.15 -4.50
CA THR A 102 2.75 5.72 -4.84
C THR A 102 4.09 5.09 -4.50
N ARG A 103 5.21 5.79 -4.74
CA ARG A 103 6.56 5.33 -4.39
C ARG A 103 6.79 5.15 -2.89
N SER A 104 6.06 5.86 -2.03
CA SER A 104 6.16 5.68 -0.58
C SER A 104 5.42 4.42 -0.13
N ALA A 105 4.28 4.10 -0.74
CA ALA A 105 3.50 2.90 -0.43
C ALA A 105 4.07 1.63 -1.09
N TYR A 106 4.56 1.75 -2.33
CA TYR A 106 5.00 0.65 -3.18
C TYR A 106 6.36 1.01 -3.82
N PRO A 107 7.47 1.04 -3.06
CA PRO A 107 8.75 1.54 -3.54
C PRO A 107 9.30 0.78 -4.75
N LEU A 108 9.02 -0.53 -4.82
CA LEU A 108 9.38 -1.40 -5.93
C LEU A 108 8.18 -1.74 -6.84
N GLY A 109 7.05 -1.07 -6.64
CA GLY A 109 5.78 -1.36 -7.31
C GLY A 109 5.04 -2.57 -6.72
N LEU A 110 4.17 -3.16 -7.54
CA LEU A 110 3.34 -4.32 -7.17
C LEU A 110 3.70 -5.54 -8.02
N PRO A 111 3.72 -6.75 -7.43
CA PRO A 111 4.01 -7.99 -8.16
C PRO A 111 2.95 -8.24 -9.22
N GLU A 112 3.35 -8.78 -10.37
CA GLU A 112 2.46 -9.01 -11.53
C GLU A 112 1.14 -9.69 -11.13
N GLU A 113 1.24 -10.70 -10.27
CA GLU A 113 0.13 -11.39 -9.64
C GLU A 113 0.03 -11.00 -8.16
N PHE A 114 -1.19 -10.76 -7.68
CA PHE A 114 -1.47 -10.45 -6.28
C PHE A 114 -2.93 -10.73 -5.98
N ALA A 115 -3.29 -10.73 -4.69
CA ALA A 115 -4.66 -10.73 -4.27
C ALA A 115 -4.99 -9.48 -3.45
N PHE A 116 -6.05 -8.79 -3.81
CA PHE A 116 -6.57 -7.65 -3.06
C PHE A 116 -7.74 -8.10 -2.19
N LEU A 117 -7.65 -7.87 -0.89
CA LEU A 117 -8.68 -8.22 0.08
C LEU A 117 -9.13 -6.96 0.80
N THR A 118 -10.45 -6.79 0.95
CA THR A 118 -11.00 -5.72 1.78
C THR A 118 -12.29 -6.15 2.46
N VAL A 119 -12.46 -5.73 3.71
CA VAL A 119 -13.70 -5.84 4.47
C VAL A 119 -14.23 -4.43 4.68
N PHE A 120 -15.38 -4.14 4.08
CA PHE A 120 -15.92 -2.79 4.07
C PHE A 120 -17.44 -2.77 4.23
N ARG A 121 -17.96 -1.61 4.60
CA ARG A 121 -19.39 -1.33 4.68
C ARG A 121 -19.65 0.05 4.09
N MET A 122 -20.53 0.10 3.10
CA MET A 122 -21.01 1.33 2.49
C MET A 122 -22.43 1.64 2.97
N ASN A 123 -22.76 2.91 3.16
CA ASN A 123 -24.07 3.34 3.62
C ASN A 123 -24.56 4.55 2.81
N GLY A 124 -25.89 4.74 2.78
CA GLY A 124 -26.51 5.93 2.20
C GLY A 124 -26.11 6.15 0.74
N SER A 125 -25.66 7.36 0.41
CA SER A 125 -25.32 7.74 -0.97
C SER A 125 -24.12 6.98 -1.55
N ALA A 126 -23.30 6.31 -0.74
CA ALA A 126 -22.20 5.48 -1.22
C ALA A 126 -22.68 4.26 -2.02
N ILE A 127 -23.89 3.77 -1.71
CA ILE A 127 -24.47 2.56 -2.34
C ILE A 127 -24.84 2.82 -3.79
N THR A 128 -25.24 4.04 -4.13
CA THR A 128 -25.76 4.40 -5.47
C THR A 128 -24.75 5.15 -6.32
N LYS A 129 -23.54 5.41 -5.82
CA LYS A 129 -22.50 6.20 -6.49
C LYS A 129 -21.41 5.30 -7.07
N ASN A 130 -20.63 5.87 -7.98
CA ASN A 130 -19.46 5.24 -8.58
C ASN A 130 -18.18 5.78 -7.93
N TRP A 131 -17.39 4.89 -7.32
CA TRP A 131 -16.22 5.27 -6.54
C TRP A 131 -15.15 4.17 -6.54
N ASN A 132 -13.93 4.53 -6.15
CA ASN A 132 -12.83 3.60 -6.03
C ASN A 132 -12.59 3.26 -4.56
N LEU A 133 -12.61 1.97 -4.23
CA LEU A 133 -12.14 1.45 -2.95
C LEU A 133 -10.66 1.79 -2.77
N TRP A 134 -9.88 1.47 -3.80
CA TRP A 134 -8.45 1.73 -3.89
C TRP A 134 -8.08 2.02 -5.35
N LYS A 135 -7.19 2.99 -5.57
CA LYS A 135 -6.67 3.34 -6.89
C LYS A 135 -5.21 3.76 -6.80
N ILE A 136 -4.44 3.44 -7.83
CA ILE A 136 -3.17 4.07 -8.16
C ILE A 136 -3.37 4.88 -9.45
N GLN A 137 -2.92 6.14 -9.41
CA GLN A 137 -2.91 7.05 -10.55
C GLN A 137 -1.51 7.63 -10.74
N ASP A 138 -1.17 8.01 -11.96
CA ASP A 138 0.08 8.73 -12.24
C ASP A 138 -0.03 10.24 -11.90
N PHE A 139 1.01 11.00 -12.23
CA PHE A 139 1.05 12.44 -11.97
C PHE A 139 -0.01 13.25 -12.74
N ASN A 140 -0.50 12.73 -13.86
CA ASN A 140 -1.59 13.32 -14.66
C ASN A 140 -2.97 12.91 -14.14
N ALA A 141 -3.03 12.19 -13.02
CA ALA A 141 -4.23 11.56 -12.48
C ALA A 141 -4.83 10.46 -13.38
N GLU A 142 -4.06 9.96 -14.36
CA GLU A 142 -4.46 8.84 -15.20
C GLU A 142 -4.44 7.55 -14.38
N GLU A 143 -5.56 6.81 -14.41
CA GLU A 143 -5.71 5.55 -13.68
C GLU A 143 -4.73 4.49 -14.21
N GLN A 144 -3.92 3.95 -13.30
CA GLN A 144 -2.96 2.88 -13.59
C GLN A 144 -3.50 1.51 -13.15
N LEU A 145 -4.15 1.48 -11.99
CA LEU A 145 -4.71 0.29 -11.37
C LEU A 145 -5.81 0.73 -10.39
N ALA A 146 -6.98 0.10 -10.41
CA ALA A 146 -8.05 0.44 -9.48
C ALA A 146 -8.99 -0.73 -9.19
N VAL A 147 -9.56 -0.72 -7.98
CA VAL A 147 -10.72 -1.52 -7.61
C VAL A 147 -11.88 -0.55 -7.36
N GLY A 148 -12.83 -0.58 -8.29
CA GLY A 148 -14.00 0.29 -8.34
C GLY A 148 -15.27 -0.40 -7.88
N VAL A 149 -16.16 0.39 -7.29
CA VAL A 149 -17.54 0.03 -6.95
C VAL A 149 -18.45 0.92 -7.80
N ASN A 150 -19.33 0.31 -8.57
CA ASN A 150 -20.27 1.02 -9.44
C ASN A 150 -21.70 0.81 -8.92
N GLY A 151 -22.20 1.79 -8.17
CA GLY A 151 -23.53 1.74 -7.55
C GLY A 151 -24.68 1.85 -8.53
N GLU A 152 -24.45 2.44 -9.71
CA GLU A 152 -25.49 2.61 -10.74
C GLU A 152 -25.81 1.27 -11.42
N THR A 153 -24.77 0.49 -11.73
CA THR A 153 -24.90 -0.83 -12.38
C THR A 153 -24.81 -2.00 -11.41
N GLN A 154 -24.60 -1.72 -10.12
CA GLN A 154 -24.38 -2.71 -9.07
C GLN A 154 -23.30 -3.74 -9.44
N SER A 155 -22.12 -3.24 -9.81
CA SER A 155 -20.98 -4.04 -10.26
C SER A 155 -19.67 -3.67 -9.55
N LEU A 156 -18.75 -4.63 -9.51
CA LEU A 156 -17.36 -4.40 -9.10
C LEU A 156 -16.46 -4.34 -10.33
N GLU A 157 -15.53 -3.41 -10.31
CA GLU A 157 -14.67 -3.12 -11.46
C GLU A 157 -13.20 -3.26 -11.08
N PHE A 158 -12.42 -3.95 -11.90
CA PHE A 158 -10.96 -3.97 -11.80
C PHE A 158 -10.37 -3.33 -13.04
N SER A 159 -9.80 -2.13 -12.88
CA SER A 159 -9.14 -1.40 -13.96
C SER A 159 -7.65 -1.56 -13.89
N TYR A 160 -7.00 -1.71 -15.03
CA TYR A 160 -5.54 -1.81 -15.15
C TYR A 160 -5.05 -1.32 -16.51
N ARG A 161 -3.74 -1.06 -16.62
CA ARG A 161 -3.09 -0.75 -17.90
C ARG A 161 -2.47 -2.00 -18.52
N THR A 162 -2.56 -2.13 -19.84
CA THR A 162 -1.86 -3.16 -20.61
C THR A 162 -0.46 -2.71 -21.05
N PRO A 163 0.42 -3.62 -21.52
CA PRO A 163 1.75 -3.29 -22.03
C PRO A 163 1.77 -2.24 -23.15
N ASP A 164 0.72 -2.17 -23.96
CA ASP A 164 0.51 -1.15 -25.00
C ASP A 164 -0.06 0.18 -24.46
N LYS A 165 -0.08 0.37 -23.13
CA LYS A 165 -0.54 1.56 -22.39
C LYS A 165 -2.04 1.85 -22.50
N ARG A 166 -2.85 0.94 -23.05
CA ARG A 166 -4.31 1.07 -23.03
C ARG A 166 -4.88 0.75 -21.65
N GLY A 167 -5.97 1.44 -21.29
CA GLY A 167 -6.77 1.10 -20.11
C GLY A 167 -7.71 -0.06 -20.43
N GLN A 168 -7.80 -1.02 -19.51
CA GLN A 168 -8.81 -2.07 -19.53
C GLN A 168 -9.53 -2.12 -18.19
N THR A 169 -10.82 -2.45 -18.24
CA THR A 169 -11.64 -2.63 -17.05
C THR A 169 -12.38 -3.95 -17.15
N VAL A 170 -12.16 -4.80 -16.15
CA VAL A 170 -12.92 -6.03 -15.92
C VAL A 170 -14.12 -5.69 -15.07
N VAL A 171 -15.32 -6.09 -15.51
CA VAL A 171 -16.57 -5.77 -14.80
C VAL A 171 -17.23 -7.06 -14.32
N PHE A 172 -17.43 -7.16 -13.01
CA PHE A 172 -18.22 -8.21 -12.37
C PHE A 172 -19.63 -7.65 -12.10
N SER A 173 -20.55 -7.91 -13.02
CA SER A 173 -21.91 -7.39 -13.01
C SER A 173 -22.86 -8.19 -12.11
N PHE A 174 -24.07 -7.67 -11.89
CA PHE A 174 -25.17 -8.35 -11.19
C PHE A 174 -24.85 -8.72 -9.73
N LEU A 175 -24.36 -7.76 -8.96
CA LEU A 175 -24.02 -7.96 -7.54
C LEU A 175 -24.97 -7.23 -6.56
N PRO A 176 -26.31 -7.23 -6.73
CA PRO A 176 -27.21 -6.43 -5.87
C PRO A 176 -27.06 -6.72 -4.38
N PHE A 177 -26.67 -7.96 -4.03
CA PHE A 177 -26.40 -8.39 -2.65
C PHE A 177 -25.19 -7.72 -1.99
N LEU A 178 -24.30 -7.07 -2.75
CA LEU A 178 -23.18 -6.27 -2.24
C LEU A 178 -23.60 -4.81 -1.95
N PHE A 179 -24.59 -4.31 -2.69
CA PHE A 179 -25.02 -2.90 -2.67
C PHE A 179 -26.08 -2.65 -1.61
N ASN A 180 -25.72 -2.89 -0.36
CA ASN A 180 -26.56 -2.65 0.80
C ASN A 180 -25.73 -2.03 1.95
N SER A 181 -26.36 -1.85 3.12
CA SER A 181 -25.73 -1.25 4.30
C SER A 181 -25.13 -2.26 5.29
N GLN A 182 -24.74 -3.46 4.86
CA GLN A 182 -24.10 -4.50 5.66
C GLN A 182 -22.58 -4.53 5.41
N TRP A 183 -21.87 -5.29 6.25
CA TRP A 183 -20.46 -5.59 6.03
C TRP A 183 -20.31 -6.65 4.95
N HIS A 184 -19.36 -6.40 4.05
CA HIS A 184 -19.00 -7.33 3.00
C HIS A 184 -17.49 -7.54 2.95
N LYS A 185 -17.09 -8.76 2.60
CA LYS A 185 -15.69 -9.14 2.35
C LYS A 185 -15.53 -9.40 0.87
N ILE A 186 -14.61 -8.72 0.21
CA ILE A 186 -14.26 -9.04 -1.17
C ILE A 186 -12.80 -9.48 -1.25
N LEU A 187 -12.55 -10.45 -2.11
CA LEU A 187 -11.22 -10.94 -2.44
C LEU A 187 -11.13 -11.00 -3.97
N LEU A 188 -10.19 -10.23 -4.52
CA LEU A 188 -9.89 -10.18 -5.95
C LEU A 188 -8.52 -10.81 -6.18
N ILE A 189 -8.47 -11.94 -6.87
CA ILE A 189 -7.23 -12.64 -7.22
C ILE A 189 -6.84 -12.25 -8.64
N VAL A 190 -5.73 -11.54 -8.79
CA VAL A 190 -5.19 -11.07 -10.05
C VAL A 190 -4.02 -11.95 -10.45
N LYS A 191 -4.16 -12.67 -11.57
CA LYS A 191 -3.11 -13.49 -12.19
C LYS A 191 -2.81 -12.97 -13.58
N LYS A 192 -1.75 -13.47 -14.23
CA LYS A 192 -1.32 -12.96 -15.56
C LYS A 192 -2.39 -13.01 -16.65
N GLY A 193 -3.29 -14.00 -16.60
CA GLY A 193 -4.32 -14.21 -17.62
C GLY A 193 -5.75 -14.23 -17.08
N THR A 194 -5.95 -14.12 -15.78
CA THR A 194 -7.28 -14.23 -15.16
C THR A 194 -7.42 -13.28 -13.98
N VAL A 195 -8.62 -12.75 -13.79
CA VAL A 195 -9.02 -12.06 -12.57
C VAL A 195 -10.24 -12.77 -12.00
N SER A 196 -10.15 -13.23 -10.76
CA SER A 196 -11.22 -13.94 -10.07
C SER A 196 -11.74 -13.11 -8.90
N LEU A 197 -13.06 -12.99 -8.78
CA LEU A 197 -13.71 -12.26 -7.70
C LEU A 197 -14.43 -13.23 -6.76
N PHE A 198 -14.23 -13.01 -5.47
CA PHE A 198 -15.00 -13.61 -4.39
C PHE A 198 -15.68 -12.50 -3.59
N VAL A 199 -16.96 -12.70 -3.25
CA VAL A 199 -17.71 -11.80 -2.37
C VAL A 199 -18.36 -12.62 -1.27
N ASP A 200 -18.14 -12.20 -0.03
CA ASP A 200 -18.47 -12.91 1.20
C ASP A 200 -18.06 -14.38 1.13
N CYS A 201 -16.82 -14.61 0.68
CA CYS A 201 -16.16 -15.92 0.60
C CYS A 201 -16.78 -16.89 -0.42
N ILE A 202 -17.68 -16.41 -1.27
CA ILE A 202 -18.27 -17.16 -2.38
C ILE A 202 -17.63 -16.68 -3.68
N MET A 203 -17.16 -17.62 -4.51
CA MET A 203 -16.67 -17.31 -5.86
C MET A 203 -17.81 -16.76 -6.70
N ILE A 204 -17.62 -15.57 -7.26
CA ILE A 204 -18.59 -14.92 -8.13
C ILE A 204 -18.31 -15.29 -9.59
N ASP A 205 -17.10 -15.01 -10.05
CA ASP A 205 -16.69 -15.31 -11.42
C ASP A 205 -15.15 -15.27 -11.55
N SER A 206 -14.64 -15.80 -12.66
CA SER A 206 -13.25 -15.70 -13.08
C SER A 206 -13.17 -15.36 -14.56
N LEU A 207 -12.69 -14.15 -14.85
CA LEU A 207 -12.68 -13.59 -16.19
C LEU A 207 -11.26 -13.62 -16.77
N ASN A 208 -11.15 -14.02 -18.03
CA ASN A 208 -9.88 -13.98 -18.76
C ASN A 208 -9.50 -12.53 -19.07
N VAL A 209 -8.22 -12.21 -18.90
CA VAL A 209 -7.68 -10.88 -19.11
C VAL A 209 -6.36 -10.94 -19.86
N SER A 210 -6.00 -9.85 -20.52
CA SER A 210 -4.64 -9.68 -21.01
C SER A 210 -3.68 -9.39 -19.86
N PRO A 211 -2.38 -9.68 -20.02
CA PRO A 211 -1.37 -9.30 -19.05
C PRO A 211 -1.40 -7.79 -18.79
N ARG A 212 -1.20 -7.40 -17.53
CA ARG A 212 -1.07 -6.01 -17.13
C ARG A 212 0.35 -5.50 -17.32
N SER A 213 0.51 -4.19 -17.48
CA SER A 213 1.82 -3.54 -17.40
C SER A 213 2.23 -3.28 -15.95
N LYS A 214 3.52 -2.94 -15.77
CA LYS A 214 4.00 -2.41 -14.49
C LYS A 214 3.33 -1.06 -14.22
N VAL A 215 2.93 -0.85 -12.98
CA VAL A 215 2.27 0.38 -12.54
C VAL A 215 3.26 1.54 -12.60
N ASN A 216 2.86 2.68 -13.18
CA ASN A 216 3.61 3.92 -13.05
C ASN A 216 3.53 4.42 -11.59
N LEU A 217 4.70 4.62 -10.97
CA LEU A 217 4.81 5.01 -9.56
C LEU A 217 4.89 6.53 -9.35
N ASP A 218 4.97 7.34 -10.41
CA ASP A 218 5.21 8.78 -10.33
C ASP A 218 3.99 9.62 -9.90
N GLY A 219 2.95 8.98 -9.35
CA GLY A 219 1.75 9.65 -8.87
C GLY A 219 1.39 9.27 -7.44
N PHE A 220 0.12 8.94 -7.25
CA PHE A 220 -0.46 8.76 -5.93
C PHE A 220 -1.34 7.51 -5.87
N THR A 221 -1.37 6.89 -4.69
CA THR A 221 -2.41 5.95 -4.32
C THR A 221 -3.44 6.64 -3.43
N VAL A 222 -4.71 6.32 -3.66
CA VAL A 222 -5.87 6.91 -2.97
C VAL A 222 -6.87 5.83 -2.60
N ILE A 223 -7.64 6.06 -1.54
CA ILE A 223 -8.72 5.18 -1.09
C ILE A 223 -10.03 5.93 -0.92
N GLY A 224 -11.14 5.26 -1.22
CA GLY A 224 -12.49 5.76 -0.96
C GLY A 224 -12.85 7.06 -1.68
N LYS A 225 -12.37 7.29 -2.91
CA LYS A 225 -12.63 8.52 -3.69
C LYS A 225 -13.70 8.30 -4.77
N LEU A 226 -14.57 9.29 -4.99
CA LEU A 226 -15.51 9.27 -6.10
C LEU A 226 -14.80 9.23 -7.45
N LYS A 227 -15.41 8.58 -8.45
CA LYS A 227 -14.84 8.50 -9.81
C LYS A 227 -14.98 9.82 -10.57
N ASP A 228 -16.14 10.46 -10.47
CA ASP A 228 -16.47 11.73 -11.13
C ASP A 228 -15.82 12.94 -10.45
N ASN A 229 -15.63 12.87 -9.12
CA ASN A 229 -14.95 13.91 -8.36
C ASN A 229 -13.95 13.33 -7.35
N PRO A 230 -12.69 13.05 -7.77
CA PRO A 230 -11.67 12.45 -6.92
C PRO A 230 -11.26 13.26 -5.68
N ALA A 231 -11.64 14.54 -5.59
CA ALA A 231 -11.42 15.34 -4.39
C ALA A 231 -12.30 14.85 -3.22
N ILE A 232 -13.51 14.38 -3.53
CA ILE A 232 -14.53 14.00 -2.54
C ILE A 232 -14.33 12.55 -2.11
N ALA A 233 -14.25 12.33 -0.80
CA ALA A 233 -14.29 11.00 -0.21
C ALA A 233 -15.72 10.49 -0.04
N VAL A 234 -15.90 9.18 -0.19
CA VAL A 234 -17.17 8.49 0.03
C VAL A 234 -17.25 8.05 1.49
N PRO A 235 -18.41 8.20 2.16
CA PRO A 235 -18.59 7.71 3.52
C PRO A 235 -18.64 6.18 3.56
N VAL A 236 -17.47 5.56 3.61
CA VAL A 236 -17.26 4.11 3.73
C VAL A 236 -16.62 3.78 5.08
N LYS A 237 -16.96 2.62 5.63
CA LYS A 237 -16.28 2.04 6.80
C LYS A 237 -15.36 0.91 6.34
N LEU A 238 -14.10 0.93 6.76
CA LEU A 238 -13.09 -0.06 6.40
C LEU A 238 -12.63 -0.81 7.66
N GLN A 239 -12.74 -2.13 7.65
CA GLN A 239 -12.18 -3.00 8.69
C GLN A 239 -10.79 -3.51 8.30
N SER A 240 -10.62 -3.94 7.04
CA SER A 240 -9.34 -4.36 6.49
C SER A 240 -9.24 -3.95 5.02
N MET A 241 -8.04 -3.64 4.56
CA MET A 241 -7.73 -3.43 3.14
C MET A 241 -6.25 -3.75 2.93
N LEU A 242 -5.97 -4.79 2.15
CA LEU A 242 -4.63 -5.32 2.02
C LEU A 242 -4.39 -5.97 0.65
N ILE A 243 -3.12 -6.08 0.30
CA ILE A 243 -2.64 -6.81 -0.88
C ILE A 243 -1.77 -7.97 -0.39
N HIS A 244 -2.14 -9.20 -0.71
CA HIS A 244 -1.27 -10.36 -0.59
C HIS A 244 -0.47 -10.54 -1.87
N CYS A 245 0.84 -10.72 -1.74
CA CYS A 245 1.70 -11.01 -2.88
C CYS A 245 1.66 -12.47 -3.32
N ASP A 246 1.30 -13.36 -2.41
CA ASP A 246 1.14 -14.78 -2.71
C ASP A 246 -0.35 -15.11 -2.90
N THR A 247 -0.75 -15.32 -4.16
CA THR A 247 -2.14 -15.63 -4.50
C THR A 247 -2.61 -16.99 -3.96
N THR A 248 -1.69 -17.88 -3.59
CA THR A 248 -2.03 -19.20 -3.02
C THR A 248 -2.41 -19.11 -1.54
N ARG A 249 -1.79 -18.16 -0.82
CA ARG A 249 -2.11 -17.83 0.57
C ARG A 249 -3.37 -16.99 0.69
N ALA A 250 -3.75 -16.30 -0.38
CA ALA A 250 -5.01 -15.58 -0.46
C ALA A 250 -6.17 -16.56 -0.66
N HIS A 251 -6.49 -17.32 0.38
CA HIS A 251 -7.71 -18.11 0.42
C HIS A 251 -8.88 -17.25 0.86
N PRO A 252 -10.09 -17.49 0.34
CA PRO A 252 -11.29 -17.00 0.99
C PRO A 252 -11.34 -17.66 2.37
N GLU A 253 -10.90 -16.95 3.41
CA GLU A 253 -11.08 -17.38 4.79
C GLU A 253 -12.57 -17.67 5.06
N THR A 254 -12.91 -18.37 6.14
CA THR A 254 -14.32 -18.51 6.50
C THR A 254 -14.93 -17.14 6.83
N CYS A 255 -16.02 -16.76 6.16
CA CYS A 255 -16.78 -15.52 6.42
C CYS A 255 -17.72 -15.64 7.64
N ASN A 256 -17.33 -16.39 8.67
CA ASN A 256 -18.17 -16.62 9.87
C ASN A 256 -18.39 -15.34 10.68
N ASP A 257 -17.53 -14.33 10.48
CA ASP A 257 -17.61 -13.01 11.08
C ASP A 257 -18.65 -12.10 10.41
N LEU A 258 -19.15 -12.46 9.22
CA LEU A 258 -20.19 -11.72 8.52
C LEU A 258 -21.59 -12.17 8.96
N ALA A 259 -22.54 -11.23 8.98
CA ALA A 259 -23.94 -11.58 9.14
C ALA A 259 -24.41 -12.43 7.94
N ALA A 260 -25.22 -13.45 8.19
CA ALA A 260 -25.75 -14.31 7.14
C ALA A 260 -26.50 -13.50 6.07
N ARG A 261 -26.26 -13.82 4.79
CA ARG A 261 -27.02 -13.23 3.66
C ARG A 261 -28.49 -13.57 3.84
N ARG A 262 -29.35 -12.56 3.93
CA ARG A 262 -30.80 -12.76 3.81
C ARG A 262 -31.11 -12.83 2.31
N SER A 263 -31.59 -14.00 1.88
CA SER A 263 -32.10 -14.28 0.53
C SER A 263 -33.35 -13.46 0.21
#